data_AF-A0A9E5MNI0-F1
#
_entry.id   AF-A0A9E5MNI0-F1
#
_cell.length_a   1.000
_cell.length_b   1.000
_cell.length_c   1.000
_cell.angle_alpha   90.00
_cell.angle_beta   90.00
_cell.angle_gamma   90.00
#
_symmetry.space_group_name_H-M   'P 1'
#
loop_
_entity.id
_entity.type
_entity.pdbx_description
1 polymer ?
#
loop_
_entity_poly.entity_id
_entity_poly.type
_entity_poly.pdbx_seq_one_letter_code
_entity_poly.pdbx_strand_id
1 'polypeptide(L)'
;MDKPAPFKRTQLYYEIENFPNKTSFTHEQVRNIFSRAFAKWSAISPFEFKQGAINGRKADIVLRFGGVGSNKEDVAAEKKGTDITFSNNITWLDFHDLYKAKNWSLVAASAFTLLTLAARGIWELVDQLDKSRADLYSVAVHEIGHVLGLHHVGGKNSIMYENLDYDRQVNWHTKSLPQEDMQSLIKIYPKFFSEYFLKNNKINWFDRGGEHLKKISIGNDDSIWAVNEKGELGLFSSYHVTYQDDKTTWFFGTGIHNIKDISCISAMCVVLVNNANKILIYDHTKKEQHTIDVNFNVVKAAATGEVVWAITDNGKLAKIVVGESGSLDLSIDRFFLAEIVDIDASVTPEGMDTLVVLNKDGDAFRKVRTKDDDQNWRSDFIKPKGDIRFKAVSVGADGCLMGASNSGKVYRCIAGEKEWSEVATKNFSAIAMSKKDNLWGLDNGRAYSTIYVMPTNNVDAPGH
;
A
#
# COMPACT_ATOMS: atom_id res chain seq x y z
N MET A 1 -1.40 30.28 0.50
CA MET A 1 -2.86 30.03 0.62
C MET A 1 -3.09 29.36 1.96
N ASP A 2 -4.02 29.86 2.75
CA ASP A 2 -4.36 29.26 4.04
C ASP A 2 -5.02 27.90 3.84
N LYS A 3 -4.50 26.89 4.54
CA LYS A 3 -4.96 25.50 4.46
C LYS A 3 -6.39 25.40 5.02
N PRO A 4 -7.36 24.80 4.31
CA PRO A 4 -8.64 24.50 4.90
C PRO A 4 -8.45 23.52 6.07
N ALA A 5 -9.15 23.76 7.18
CA ALA A 5 -9.12 22.83 8.30
C ALA A 5 -9.65 21.46 7.84
N PRO A 6 -9.02 20.33 8.24
CA PRO A 6 -9.50 19.01 7.86
C PRO A 6 -10.95 18.77 8.29
N PHE A 7 -11.71 18.09 7.44
CA PHE A 7 -13.09 17.70 7.76
C PHE A 7 -13.16 16.79 8.99
N LYS A 8 -14.19 16.99 9.81
CA LYS A 8 -14.45 16.22 11.05
C LYS A 8 -15.45 15.07 10.87
N ARG A 9 -15.92 14.84 9.65
CA ARG A 9 -16.84 13.77 9.27
C ARG A 9 -16.58 13.34 7.82
N THR A 10 -17.05 12.14 7.47
CA THR A 10 -16.86 11.55 6.14
C THR A 10 -18.03 11.79 5.18
N GLN A 11 -19.26 11.97 5.70
CA GLN A 11 -20.39 12.37 4.87
C GLN A 11 -20.42 13.89 4.70
N LEU A 12 -20.10 14.35 3.50
CA LEU A 12 -20.03 15.76 3.11
C LEU A 12 -21.11 16.09 2.08
N TYR A 13 -21.51 17.35 2.05
CA TYR A 13 -22.52 17.88 1.15
C TYR A 13 -21.89 18.93 0.24
N TYR A 14 -22.28 18.92 -1.03
CA TYR A 14 -21.88 19.94 -1.98
C TYR A 14 -23.08 20.57 -2.67
N GLU A 15 -22.97 21.85 -3.01
CA GLU A 15 -23.97 22.54 -3.82
C GLU A 15 -23.31 23.29 -4.97
N ILE A 16 -24.05 23.42 -6.08
CA ILE A 16 -23.66 24.20 -7.23
C ILE A 16 -24.48 25.48 -7.18
N GLU A 17 -23.83 26.59 -6.81
CA GLU A 17 -24.46 27.89 -6.59
C GLU A 17 -24.96 28.50 -7.91
N ASN A 18 -24.18 28.35 -8.98
CA ASN A 18 -24.51 28.78 -10.33
C ASN A 18 -23.77 27.92 -11.38
N PHE A 19 -24.04 28.16 -12.67
CA PHE A 19 -23.55 27.36 -13.79
C PHE A 19 -22.63 28.17 -14.72
N PRO A 20 -21.70 27.51 -15.44
CA PRO A 20 -20.81 28.18 -16.38
C PRO A 20 -21.59 28.83 -17.52
N ASN A 21 -21.16 30.02 -17.94
CA ASN A 21 -21.77 30.74 -19.06
C ASN A 21 -21.09 30.46 -20.41
N LYS A 22 -19.83 29.99 -20.41
CA LYS A 22 -19.06 29.60 -21.60
C LYS A 22 -18.95 28.07 -21.68
N THR A 23 -20.03 27.41 -22.06
CA THR A 23 -20.01 25.97 -22.32
C THR A 23 -21.18 25.55 -23.20
N SER A 24 -21.06 24.38 -23.83
CA SER A 24 -22.19 23.69 -24.48
C SER A 24 -22.97 22.79 -23.53
N PHE A 25 -22.54 22.63 -22.28
CA PHE A 25 -23.21 21.77 -21.31
C PHE A 25 -24.55 22.34 -20.84
N THR A 26 -25.52 21.44 -20.73
CA THR A 26 -26.72 21.67 -19.91
C THR A 26 -26.36 21.70 -18.42
N HIS A 27 -27.21 22.31 -17.60
CA HIS A 27 -27.05 22.28 -16.14
C HIS A 27 -27.01 20.85 -15.58
N GLU A 28 -27.69 19.90 -16.22
CA GLU A 28 -27.65 18.49 -15.84
C GLU A 28 -26.30 17.84 -16.15
N GLN A 29 -25.72 18.12 -17.33
CA GLN A 29 -24.37 17.64 -17.66
C GLN A 29 -23.34 18.18 -16.67
N VAL A 30 -23.41 19.46 -16.29
CA VAL A 30 -22.53 20.04 -15.26
C VAL A 30 -22.69 19.32 -13.91
N ARG A 31 -23.94 19.04 -13.48
CA ARG A 31 -24.21 18.25 -12.27
C ARG A 31 -23.57 16.86 -12.34
N ASN A 32 -23.71 16.18 -13.47
CA ASN A 32 -23.16 14.85 -13.69
C ASN A 32 -21.62 14.85 -13.67
N ILE A 33 -20.99 15.88 -14.25
CA ILE A 33 -19.53 16.05 -14.20
C ILE A 33 -19.04 16.15 -12.75
N PHE A 34 -19.65 17.02 -11.93
CA PHE A 34 -19.26 17.15 -10.53
C PHE A 34 -19.55 15.90 -9.71
N SER A 35 -20.69 15.24 -9.93
CA SER A 35 -21.01 13.97 -9.27
C SER A 35 -19.94 12.90 -9.57
N ARG A 36 -19.51 12.77 -10.83
CA ARG A 36 -18.41 11.88 -11.23
C ARG A 36 -17.09 12.28 -10.58
N ALA A 37 -16.78 13.58 -10.49
CA ALA A 37 -15.55 14.08 -9.89
C ALA A 37 -15.48 13.76 -8.38
N PHE A 38 -16.57 13.96 -7.65
CA PHE A 38 -16.67 13.53 -6.24
C PHE A 38 -16.59 12.00 -6.09
N ALA A 39 -17.23 11.25 -7.00
CA ALA A 39 -17.17 9.79 -6.99
C ALA A 39 -15.75 9.24 -7.15
N LYS A 40 -14.85 9.94 -7.86
CA LYS A 40 -13.42 9.55 -7.92
C LYS A 40 -12.76 9.56 -6.55
N TRP A 41 -13.03 10.59 -5.75
CA TRP A 41 -12.50 10.68 -4.39
C TRP A 41 -13.17 9.69 -3.45
N SER A 42 -14.50 9.48 -3.55
CA SER A 42 -15.19 8.44 -2.78
C SER A 42 -14.68 7.02 -3.07
N ALA A 43 -14.27 6.74 -4.31
CA ALA A 43 -13.79 5.41 -4.68
C ALA A 43 -12.50 4.99 -3.95
N ILE A 44 -11.69 5.96 -3.51
CA ILE A 44 -10.39 5.72 -2.87
C ILE A 44 -10.33 6.21 -1.42
N SER A 45 -11.45 6.62 -0.83
CA SER A 45 -11.46 7.26 0.49
C SER A 45 -12.74 6.92 1.26
N PRO A 46 -12.77 7.18 2.57
CA PRO A 46 -13.98 7.01 3.37
C PRO A 46 -15.05 8.06 3.11
N PHE A 47 -14.78 9.08 2.28
CA PHE A 47 -15.69 10.21 2.08
C PHE A 47 -16.87 9.84 1.19
N GLU A 48 -18.06 10.26 1.62
CA GLU A 48 -19.29 10.20 0.86
C GLU A 48 -19.76 11.63 0.55
N PHE A 49 -20.04 11.92 -0.70
CA PHE A 49 -20.50 13.25 -1.11
C PHE A 49 -21.96 13.20 -1.57
N LYS A 50 -22.78 14.09 -1.03
CA LYS A 50 -24.19 14.23 -1.41
C LYS A 50 -24.46 15.62 -1.97
N GLN A 51 -25.13 15.69 -3.12
CA GLN A 51 -25.53 16.98 -3.66
C GLN A 51 -26.72 17.54 -2.86
N GLY A 52 -26.66 18.82 -2.49
CA GLY A 52 -27.72 19.56 -1.82
C GLY A 52 -27.28 20.23 -0.51
N ALA A 53 -28.22 20.91 0.12
CA ALA A 53 -28.01 21.60 1.40
C ALA A 53 -28.19 20.67 2.61
N ILE A 54 -27.59 21.03 3.73
CA ILE A 54 -27.74 20.31 5.01
C ILE A 54 -28.92 20.92 5.78
N ASN A 55 -30.12 20.34 5.68
CA ASN A 55 -31.29 20.78 6.47
C ASN A 55 -31.51 22.32 6.47
N GLY A 56 -31.35 22.98 5.31
CA GLY A 56 -31.49 24.43 5.18
C GLY A 56 -30.23 25.26 5.53
N ARG A 57 -29.08 24.61 5.76
CA ARG A 57 -27.76 25.26 5.92
C ARG A 57 -26.91 25.10 4.66
N LYS A 58 -25.97 26.05 4.47
CA LYS A 58 -24.93 26.03 3.42
C LYS A 58 -24.23 24.66 3.39
N ALA A 59 -23.97 24.14 2.19
CA ALA A 59 -23.25 22.88 2.02
C ALA A 59 -21.81 22.96 2.56
N ASP A 60 -21.15 21.82 2.80
CA ASP A 60 -19.74 21.80 3.24
C ASP A 60 -18.81 22.36 2.14
N ILE A 61 -19.19 22.15 0.88
CA ILE A 61 -18.45 22.53 -0.32
C ILE A 61 -19.39 23.29 -1.25
N VAL A 62 -19.06 24.54 -1.58
CA VAL A 62 -19.83 25.31 -2.56
C VAL A 62 -19.03 25.47 -3.84
N LEU A 63 -19.62 25.03 -4.94
CA LEU A 63 -19.09 25.16 -6.28
C LEU A 63 -19.78 26.34 -6.96
N ARG A 64 -18.99 27.27 -7.48
CA ARG A 64 -19.51 28.43 -8.22
C ARG A 64 -18.66 28.75 -9.43
N PHE A 65 -19.22 29.50 -10.36
CA PHE A 65 -18.58 29.99 -11.57
C PHE A 65 -18.57 31.51 -11.56
N GLY A 66 -17.40 32.13 -11.71
CA GLY A 66 -17.26 33.57 -11.52
C GLY A 66 -15.93 34.14 -12.01
N GLY A 67 -15.67 35.39 -11.67
CA GLY A 67 -14.35 35.98 -11.83
C GLY A 67 -13.39 35.42 -10.78
N VAL A 68 -12.25 34.92 -11.22
CA VAL A 68 -11.16 34.41 -10.37
C VAL A 68 -9.92 35.28 -10.60
N GLY A 69 -9.26 35.73 -9.53
CA GLY A 69 -8.03 36.53 -9.57
C GLY A 69 -8.07 37.86 -10.35
N SER A 70 -7.38 38.89 -9.85
CA SER A 70 -7.48 40.25 -10.41
C SER A 70 -6.62 40.54 -11.65
N ASN A 71 -5.67 39.69 -12.07
CA ASN A 71 -4.70 40.04 -13.14
C ASN A 71 -4.02 38.84 -13.88
N LYS A 72 -4.63 37.65 -13.91
CA LYS A 72 -4.03 36.50 -14.64
C LYS A 72 -5.10 35.79 -15.47
N GLU A 73 -4.98 35.83 -16.79
CA GLU A 73 -5.92 35.23 -17.76
C GLU A 73 -5.94 33.68 -17.73
N ASP A 74 -5.12 33.06 -16.87
CA ASP A 74 -4.78 31.63 -16.92
C ASP A 74 -5.26 30.81 -15.70
N VAL A 75 -6.05 31.39 -14.80
CA VAL A 75 -6.51 30.69 -13.59
C VAL A 75 -7.83 29.97 -13.87
N ALA A 76 -7.82 28.64 -13.81
CA ALA A 76 -9.01 27.82 -14.07
C ALA A 76 -9.98 27.77 -12.89
N ALA A 77 -9.45 27.76 -11.67
CA ALA A 77 -10.25 27.85 -10.45
C ALA A 77 -9.45 28.47 -9.29
N GLU A 78 -10.18 29.05 -8.34
CA GLU A 78 -9.66 29.61 -7.10
C GLU A 78 -10.41 29.00 -5.91
N LYS A 79 -9.70 28.76 -4.80
CA LYS A 79 -10.30 28.23 -3.56
C LYS A 79 -10.33 29.31 -2.49
N LYS A 80 -11.43 29.36 -1.73
CA LYS A 80 -11.53 30.13 -0.50
C LYS A 80 -12.11 29.26 0.61
N GLY A 81 -11.24 28.74 1.47
CA GLY A 81 -11.63 27.69 2.41
C GLY A 81 -12.01 26.42 1.65
N THR A 82 -13.24 25.95 1.83
CA THR A 82 -13.79 24.77 1.13
C THR A 82 -14.61 25.13 -0.11
N ASP A 83 -14.83 26.42 -0.39
CA ASP A 83 -15.55 26.87 -1.60
C ASP A 83 -14.59 26.89 -2.79
N ILE A 84 -15.07 26.42 -3.95
CA ILE A 84 -14.35 26.42 -5.23
C ILE A 84 -15.05 27.38 -6.19
N THR A 85 -14.30 28.34 -6.74
CA THR A 85 -14.76 29.24 -7.80
C THR A 85 -14.06 28.87 -9.10
N PHE A 86 -14.81 28.34 -10.06
CA PHE A 86 -14.35 28.06 -11.42
C PHE A 86 -14.44 29.33 -12.28
N SER A 87 -13.48 29.52 -13.18
CA SER A 87 -13.41 30.72 -14.02
C SER A 87 -14.50 30.76 -15.09
N ASN A 88 -15.18 31.89 -15.23
CA ASN A 88 -16.02 32.19 -16.40
C ASN A 88 -15.22 32.75 -17.59
N ASN A 89 -13.91 32.96 -17.42
CA ASN A 89 -13.06 33.37 -18.54
C ASN A 89 -12.70 32.17 -19.44
N ILE A 90 -12.83 30.94 -18.92
CA ILE A 90 -12.59 29.68 -19.61
C ILE A 90 -13.88 29.10 -20.18
N THR A 91 -13.75 28.50 -21.36
CA THR A 91 -14.74 27.66 -22.03
C THR A 91 -14.58 26.23 -21.56
N TRP A 92 -15.60 25.71 -20.89
CA TRP A 92 -15.57 24.38 -20.27
C TRP A 92 -16.00 23.30 -21.26
N LEU A 93 -15.17 22.26 -21.39
CA LEU A 93 -15.34 21.11 -22.27
C LEU A 93 -15.35 19.79 -21.45
N ASP A 94 -15.87 18.70 -22.03
CA ASP A 94 -15.81 17.33 -21.47
C ASP A 94 -15.05 16.50 -22.50
N PHE A 95 -13.79 16.23 -22.21
CA PHE A 95 -12.93 15.56 -23.16
C PHE A 95 -13.31 14.07 -23.35
N HIS A 96 -14.08 13.48 -22.43
CA HIS A 96 -14.58 12.10 -22.57
C HIS A 96 -15.60 11.96 -23.70
N ASP A 97 -16.50 12.92 -23.86
CA ASP A 97 -17.52 12.91 -24.92
C ASP A 97 -16.90 13.21 -26.29
N LEU A 98 -15.90 14.09 -26.35
CA LEU A 98 -15.10 14.34 -27.55
C LEU A 98 -14.29 13.09 -27.97
N TYR A 99 -13.72 12.37 -27.01
CA TYR A 99 -12.97 11.13 -27.25
C TYR A 99 -13.86 9.98 -27.71
N LYS A 100 -15.03 9.79 -27.09
CA LYS A 100 -15.99 8.73 -27.46
C LYS A 100 -16.68 8.97 -28.81
N ALA A 101 -16.99 10.22 -29.14
CA ALA A 101 -17.73 10.53 -30.36
C ALA A 101 -16.87 10.40 -31.65
N LYS A 102 -15.56 10.12 -31.54
CA LYS A 102 -14.59 10.23 -32.66
C LYS A 102 -14.78 11.52 -33.48
N ASN A 103 -15.28 12.57 -32.84
CA ASN A 103 -15.75 13.76 -33.53
C ASN A 103 -14.58 14.74 -33.64
N TRP A 104 -13.60 14.34 -34.43
CA TRP A 104 -12.34 15.04 -34.60
C TRP A 104 -12.52 16.42 -35.21
N SER A 105 -13.67 16.79 -35.77
CA SER A 105 -13.92 18.10 -36.40
C SER A 105 -13.91 19.28 -35.43
N LEU A 106 -14.40 19.09 -34.19
CA LEU A 106 -14.34 20.11 -33.12
C LEU A 106 -12.94 20.25 -32.50
N VAL A 107 -12.14 19.17 -32.56
CA VAL A 107 -10.74 19.13 -32.13
C VAL A 107 -9.81 19.62 -33.27
N ALA A 108 -10.16 19.35 -34.53
CA ALA A 108 -9.38 19.63 -35.74
C ALA A 108 -9.45 21.08 -36.21
N ALA A 109 -10.50 21.84 -35.86
CA ALA A 109 -10.50 23.28 -36.09
C ALA A 109 -9.32 23.97 -35.37
N SER A 110 -8.86 23.41 -34.25
CA SER A 110 -7.60 23.77 -33.59
C SER A 110 -6.41 22.93 -34.08
N ALA A 111 -6.52 21.59 -34.09
CA ALA A 111 -5.38 20.72 -34.33
C ALA A 111 -4.86 20.68 -35.78
N PHE A 112 -5.70 20.92 -36.80
CA PHE A 112 -5.29 20.82 -38.20
C PHE A 112 -4.51 22.06 -38.66
N THR A 113 -4.88 23.26 -38.19
CA THR A 113 -4.06 24.47 -38.36
C THR A 113 -2.71 24.31 -37.63
N LEU A 114 -2.73 23.70 -36.44
CA LEU A 114 -1.57 23.45 -35.56
C LEU A 114 -0.59 22.41 -36.13
N LEU A 115 -1.04 21.36 -36.81
CA LEU A 115 -0.15 20.35 -37.40
C LEU A 115 0.69 20.93 -38.57
N THR A 116 0.10 21.82 -39.37
CA THR A 116 0.82 22.55 -40.43
C THR A 116 1.81 23.60 -39.91
N LEU A 117 1.65 24.06 -38.67
CA LEU A 117 2.54 25.05 -38.04
C LEU A 117 3.66 24.40 -37.20
N ALA A 118 3.39 23.27 -36.57
CA ALA A 118 4.39 22.49 -35.83
C ALA A 118 5.51 21.95 -36.74
N ALA A 119 5.19 21.63 -38.01
CA ALA A 119 6.19 21.27 -39.02
C ALA A 119 7.11 22.44 -39.45
N ARG A 120 6.86 23.67 -38.98
CA ARG A 120 7.66 24.88 -39.28
C ARG A 120 8.45 25.44 -38.09
N GLY A 121 8.56 24.70 -36.99
CA GLY A 121 9.47 25.04 -35.89
C GLY A 121 8.99 26.15 -34.96
N ILE A 122 7.68 26.45 -34.91
CA ILE A 122 7.12 27.43 -33.98
C ILE A 122 6.50 26.69 -32.79
N TRP A 123 7.33 26.27 -31.84
CA TRP A 123 6.89 25.59 -30.61
C TRP A 123 6.13 26.52 -29.65
N GLU A 124 6.37 27.84 -29.73
CA GLU A 124 5.68 28.86 -28.92
C GLU A 124 4.18 29.00 -29.24
N LEU A 125 3.70 28.51 -30.38
CA LEU A 125 2.28 28.53 -30.76
C LEU A 125 1.49 27.30 -30.30
N VAL A 126 2.16 26.20 -29.93
CA VAL A 126 1.52 24.96 -29.43
C VAL A 126 1.21 25.06 -27.92
N ASP A 127 2.04 25.81 -27.17
CA ASP A 127 1.80 26.18 -25.77
C ASP A 127 0.62 27.16 -25.62
N GLN A 128 0.17 27.74 -26.74
CA GLN A 128 -1.07 28.53 -26.86
C GLN A 128 -2.27 27.69 -27.31
N LEU A 129 -2.37 26.41 -26.87
CA LEU A 129 -3.66 25.74 -26.78
C LEU A 129 -4.55 26.57 -25.85
N ASP A 130 -5.27 27.52 -26.47
CA ASP A 130 -6.22 28.46 -25.93
C ASP A 130 -6.42 28.34 -24.42
N LYS A 131 -5.70 29.16 -23.63
CA LYS A 131 -5.90 29.34 -22.17
C LYS A 131 -7.37 29.59 -21.81
N SER A 132 -8.21 29.92 -22.81
CA SER A 132 -9.66 29.99 -22.67
C SER A 132 -10.39 28.64 -22.81
N ARG A 133 -9.75 27.46 -22.76
CA ARG A 133 -10.43 26.13 -22.77
C ARG A 133 -9.83 25.14 -21.78
N ALA A 134 -10.67 24.41 -21.05
CA ALA A 134 -10.24 23.35 -20.14
C ALA A 134 -11.29 22.24 -19.96
N ASP A 135 -10.85 21.04 -19.59
CA ASP A 135 -11.74 19.94 -19.19
C ASP A 135 -12.27 20.15 -17.78
N LEU A 136 -13.59 20.38 -17.66
CA LEU A 136 -14.22 20.70 -16.37
C LEU A 136 -14.08 19.56 -15.38
N TYR A 137 -14.16 18.32 -15.87
CA TYR A 137 -14.08 17.14 -15.01
C TYR A 137 -12.70 17.01 -14.34
N SER A 138 -11.62 17.07 -15.12
CA SER A 138 -10.26 16.90 -14.62
C SER A 138 -9.86 18.01 -13.66
N VAL A 139 -10.19 19.26 -14.01
CA VAL A 139 -10.00 20.40 -13.11
C VAL A 139 -10.81 20.19 -11.84
N ALA A 140 -12.09 19.82 -11.92
CA ALA A 140 -12.90 19.55 -10.74
C ALA A 140 -12.32 18.45 -9.85
N VAL A 141 -11.81 17.35 -10.40
CA VAL A 141 -11.16 16.30 -9.60
C VAL A 141 -9.94 16.87 -8.86
N HIS A 142 -9.08 17.65 -9.53
CA HIS A 142 -7.93 18.32 -8.91
C HIS A 142 -8.36 19.28 -7.78
N GLU A 143 -9.35 20.13 -8.03
CA GLU A 143 -9.79 21.12 -7.04
C GLU A 143 -10.46 20.50 -5.83
N ILE A 144 -11.21 19.39 -6.00
CA ILE A 144 -11.76 18.64 -4.88
C ILE A 144 -10.64 18.06 -4.01
N GLY A 145 -9.51 17.64 -4.59
CA GLY A 145 -8.35 17.19 -3.83
C GLY A 145 -7.84 18.28 -2.88
N HIS A 146 -7.79 19.53 -3.35
CA HIS A 146 -7.46 20.67 -2.49
C HIS A 146 -8.49 20.95 -1.39
N VAL A 147 -9.78 20.80 -1.70
CA VAL A 147 -10.84 20.92 -0.68
C VAL A 147 -10.69 19.86 0.41
N LEU A 148 -10.25 18.65 0.04
CA LEU A 148 -9.91 17.59 0.99
C LEU A 148 -8.58 17.84 1.73
N GLY A 149 -7.83 18.89 1.39
CA GLY A 149 -6.60 19.31 2.07
C GLY A 149 -5.30 18.88 1.39
N LEU A 150 -5.37 18.34 0.17
CA LEU A 150 -4.18 18.02 -0.62
C LEU A 150 -3.52 19.29 -1.18
N HIS A 151 -2.22 19.21 -1.43
CA HIS A 151 -1.43 20.27 -2.03
C HIS A 151 -0.87 19.80 -3.38
N HIS A 152 -0.35 20.74 -4.17
CA HIS A 152 0.37 20.35 -5.37
C HIS A 152 1.53 19.42 -5.03
N VAL A 153 1.73 18.41 -5.85
CA VAL A 153 2.89 17.51 -5.76
C VAL A 153 3.74 17.64 -7.00
N GLY A 154 5.05 17.42 -6.89
CA GLY A 154 5.98 17.47 -8.03
C GLY A 154 5.91 16.24 -8.94
N GLY A 155 5.28 15.15 -8.48
CA GLY A 155 5.14 13.90 -9.23
C GLY A 155 4.12 14.03 -10.36
N LYS A 156 4.55 13.76 -11.61
CA LYS A 156 3.69 13.85 -12.80
C LYS A 156 2.56 12.81 -12.86
N ASN A 157 2.59 11.81 -11.98
CA ASN A 157 1.62 10.74 -11.93
C ASN A 157 0.37 11.08 -11.12
N SER A 158 0.35 12.21 -10.41
CA SER A 158 -0.71 12.59 -9.45
C SER A 158 -1.75 13.46 -10.13
N ILE A 159 -3.02 13.35 -9.71
CA ILE A 159 -4.02 14.34 -10.12
C ILE A 159 -3.68 15.72 -9.55
N MET A 160 -2.99 15.79 -8.42
CA MET A 160 -2.53 17.01 -7.75
C MET A 160 -1.24 17.58 -8.34
N TYR A 161 -0.75 17.07 -9.48
CA TYR A 161 0.36 17.71 -10.18
C TYR A 161 -0.05 19.09 -10.71
N GLU A 162 0.78 20.11 -10.51
CA GLU A 162 0.43 21.51 -10.78
C GLU A 162 0.17 21.82 -12.27
N ASN A 163 0.77 21.07 -13.20
CA ASN A 163 0.61 21.31 -14.64
C ASN A 163 -0.21 20.17 -15.29
N LEU A 164 -1.54 20.35 -15.33
CA LEU A 164 -2.47 19.46 -16.02
C LEU A 164 -2.47 19.75 -17.53
N ASP A 165 -1.57 19.10 -18.29
CA ASP A 165 -1.60 19.15 -19.76
C ASP A 165 -2.80 18.38 -20.36
N TYR A 166 -3.04 18.60 -21.66
CA TYR A 166 -4.17 18.00 -22.38
C TYR A 166 -4.21 16.47 -22.27
N ASP A 167 -3.08 15.79 -22.50
CA ASP A 167 -3.00 14.33 -22.45
C ASP A 167 -3.32 13.80 -21.03
N ARG A 168 -2.95 14.53 -19.98
CA ARG A 168 -3.30 14.17 -18.60
C ARG A 168 -4.78 14.36 -18.31
N GLN A 169 -5.40 15.45 -18.77
CA GLN A 169 -6.83 15.70 -18.57
C GLN A 169 -7.68 14.54 -19.12
N VAL A 170 -7.41 14.09 -20.36
CA VAL A 170 -8.16 12.96 -20.97
C VAL A 170 -8.01 11.65 -20.16
N ASN A 171 -6.83 11.40 -19.59
CA ASN A 171 -6.54 10.17 -18.87
C ASN A 171 -7.35 9.97 -17.57
N TRP A 172 -7.76 11.05 -16.91
CA TRP A 172 -8.43 10.99 -15.61
C TRP A 172 -9.89 10.55 -15.66
N HIS A 173 -10.51 10.58 -16.84
CA HIS A 173 -11.86 10.06 -17.01
C HIS A 173 -11.93 8.54 -16.87
N THR A 174 -10.86 7.83 -17.24
CA THR A 174 -10.84 6.35 -17.27
C THR A 174 -9.95 5.75 -16.17
N LYS A 175 -8.85 6.42 -15.78
CA LYS A 175 -7.93 5.90 -14.76
C LYS A 175 -8.46 6.11 -13.35
N SER A 176 -8.22 5.15 -12.46
CA SER A 176 -8.39 5.34 -11.01
C SER A 176 -7.42 6.40 -10.48
N LEU A 177 -7.78 7.05 -9.38
CA LEU A 177 -6.87 7.98 -8.73
C LEU A 177 -5.59 7.23 -8.26
N PRO A 178 -4.42 7.81 -8.46
CA PRO A 178 -3.13 7.26 -8.07
C PRO A 178 -3.06 6.93 -6.58
N GLN A 179 -2.21 5.95 -6.26
CA GLN A 179 -1.96 5.56 -4.88
C GLN A 179 -1.38 6.74 -4.07
N GLU A 180 -0.52 7.58 -4.65
CA GLU A 180 0.06 8.74 -3.98
C GLU A 180 -0.97 9.79 -3.51
N ASP A 181 -2.07 9.96 -4.24
CA ASP A 181 -3.16 10.84 -3.85
C ASP A 181 -3.95 10.26 -2.67
N MET A 182 -4.24 8.96 -2.71
CA MET A 182 -4.83 8.23 -1.57
C MET A 182 -3.92 8.29 -0.34
N GLN A 183 -2.60 8.09 -0.51
CA GLN A 183 -1.63 8.16 0.57
C GLN A 183 -1.61 9.53 1.23
N SER A 184 -1.72 10.59 0.43
CA SER A 184 -1.80 11.96 0.93
C SER A 184 -3.10 12.22 1.70
N LEU A 185 -4.22 11.62 1.29
CA LEU A 185 -5.46 11.67 2.09
C LEU A 185 -5.35 10.90 3.41
N ILE A 186 -4.67 9.76 3.42
CA ILE A 186 -4.44 8.96 4.64
C ILE A 186 -3.65 9.77 5.66
N LYS A 187 -2.67 10.57 5.21
CA LYS A 187 -1.92 11.52 6.07
C LYS A 187 -2.85 12.52 6.77
N ILE A 188 -3.88 12.98 6.07
CA ILE A 188 -4.80 14.01 6.56
C ILE A 188 -5.90 13.40 7.44
N TYR A 189 -6.38 12.20 7.08
CA TYR A 189 -7.55 11.56 7.70
C TYR A 189 -7.27 10.14 8.23
N PRO A 190 -6.22 9.92 9.04
CA PRO A 190 -5.77 8.58 9.43
C PRO A 190 -6.88 7.77 10.11
N LYS A 191 -7.64 8.40 11.02
CA LYS A 191 -8.74 7.75 11.74
C LYS A 191 -9.85 7.23 10.82
N PHE A 192 -10.29 8.04 9.86
CA PHE A 192 -11.38 7.64 8.95
C PHE A 192 -10.96 6.50 8.03
N PHE A 193 -9.70 6.50 7.56
CA PHE A 193 -9.18 5.43 6.75
C PHE A 193 -9.01 4.13 7.54
N SER A 194 -8.51 4.18 8.78
CA SER A 194 -8.46 3.01 9.66
C SER A 194 -9.85 2.39 9.86
N GLU A 195 -10.86 3.20 10.20
CA GLU A 195 -12.24 2.71 10.36
C GLU A 195 -12.82 2.14 9.06
N TYR A 196 -12.52 2.77 7.91
CA TYR A 196 -12.98 2.31 6.60
C TYR A 196 -12.35 0.98 6.18
N PHE A 197 -11.05 0.79 6.37
CA PHE A 197 -10.37 -0.46 6.05
C PHE A 197 -10.86 -1.60 6.94
N LEU A 198 -11.00 -1.35 8.24
CA LEU A 198 -11.58 -2.29 9.21
C LEU A 198 -13.00 -2.71 8.80
N LYS A 199 -13.90 -1.74 8.52
CA LYS A 199 -15.29 -2.01 8.15
C LYS A 199 -15.43 -2.85 6.88
N ASN A 200 -14.52 -2.68 5.92
CA ASN A 200 -14.60 -3.33 4.61
C ASN A 200 -13.79 -4.62 4.50
N ASN A 201 -13.14 -5.10 5.58
CA ASN A 201 -12.19 -6.21 5.54
C ASN A 201 -11.11 -6.02 4.43
N LYS A 202 -10.71 -4.77 4.20
CA LYS A 202 -9.74 -4.40 3.16
C LYS A 202 -8.44 -3.98 3.81
N ILE A 203 -7.35 -4.32 3.15
CA ILE A 203 -6.01 -3.92 3.57
C ILE A 203 -5.42 -3.03 2.50
N ASN A 204 -5.01 -1.83 2.90
CA ASN A 204 -4.28 -0.93 2.02
C ASN A 204 -2.78 -1.12 2.17
N TRP A 205 -2.09 -1.15 1.05
CA TRP A 205 -0.66 -1.35 0.99
C TRP A 205 -0.01 -0.04 0.56
N PHE A 206 1.00 0.40 1.28
CA PHE A 206 1.83 1.58 1.02
C PHE A 206 3.12 1.12 0.36
N ASP A 207 3.54 1.74 -0.74
CA ASP A 207 4.87 1.49 -1.32
C ASP A 207 5.94 1.98 -0.33
N ARG A 208 6.87 1.10 0.01
CA ARG A 208 8.01 1.34 0.91
C ARG A 208 9.32 1.22 0.15
N GLY A 209 9.30 1.44 -1.17
CA GLY A 209 10.49 1.39 -2.01
C GLY A 209 11.21 0.06 -1.85
N GLY A 210 12.53 0.12 -1.78
CA GLY A 210 13.37 -1.06 -1.95
C GLY A 210 13.57 -1.35 -3.43
N GLU A 211 14.83 -1.45 -3.83
CA GLU A 211 15.20 -1.91 -5.15
C GLU A 211 15.88 -3.26 -4.95
N HIS A 212 15.40 -4.27 -5.68
CA HIS A 212 15.99 -5.61 -5.70
C HIS A 212 15.86 -6.40 -4.39
N LEU A 213 14.73 -6.34 -3.68
CA LEU A 213 14.48 -7.22 -2.52
C LEU A 213 14.07 -8.63 -2.95
N LYS A 214 14.63 -9.64 -2.28
CA LYS A 214 14.32 -11.05 -2.53
C LYS A 214 13.51 -11.69 -1.40
N LYS A 215 13.80 -11.32 -0.15
CA LYS A 215 13.14 -11.84 1.05
C LYS A 215 12.85 -10.73 2.04
N ILE A 216 11.78 -10.90 2.80
CA ILE A 216 11.39 -10.03 3.91
C ILE A 216 10.87 -10.90 5.05
N SER A 217 11.16 -10.51 6.29
CA SER A 217 10.61 -11.12 7.48
C SER A 217 10.46 -10.06 8.57
N ILE A 218 9.49 -10.25 9.46
CA ILE A 218 9.15 -9.30 10.50
C ILE A 218 9.07 -10.03 11.85
N GLY A 219 9.67 -9.42 12.88
CA GLY A 219 9.70 -9.96 14.23
C GLY A 219 8.48 -9.54 15.04
N ASN A 220 8.34 -10.15 16.22
CA ASN A 220 7.23 -9.86 17.14
C ASN A 220 7.31 -8.46 17.77
N ASP A 221 8.45 -7.79 17.65
CA ASP A 221 8.73 -6.42 18.07
C ASP A 221 8.60 -5.41 16.92
N ASP A 222 7.97 -5.81 15.81
CA ASP A 222 7.77 -5.02 14.60
C ASP A 222 9.06 -4.64 13.84
N SER A 223 10.19 -5.24 14.22
CA SER A 223 11.44 -5.10 13.47
C SER A 223 11.37 -5.84 12.15
N ILE A 224 11.90 -5.25 11.09
CA ILE A 224 11.77 -5.77 9.73
C ILE A 224 13.16 -6.02 9.18
N TRP A 225 13.40 -7.24 8.73
CA TRP A 225 14.65 -7.63 8.07
C TRP A 225 14.36 -8.02 6.63
N ALA A 226 15.32 -7.76 5.75
CA ALA A 226 15.22 -8.18 4.36
C ALA A 226 16.55 -8.61 3.79
N VAL A 227 16.47 -9.36 2.69
CA VAL A 227 17.62 -9.75 1.89
C VAL A 227 17.39 -9.26 0.47
N ASN A 228 18.42 -8.62 -0.10
CA ASN A 228 18.38 -8.18 -1.49
C ASN A 228 18.76 -9.30 -2.49
N GLU A 229 18.71 -9.01 -3.79
CA GLU A 229 19.03 -9.97 -4.87
C GLU A 229 20.48 -10.46 -4.81
N LYS A 230 21.40 -9.70 -4.21
CA LYS A 230 22.80 -10.07 -3.99
C LYS A 230 23.00 -10.98 -2.77
N GLY A 231 21.95 -11.24 -1.99
CA GLY A 231 22.03 -12.05 -0.77
C GLY A 231 22.57 -11.28 0.44
N GLU A 232 22.52 -9.95 0.42
CA GLU A 232 22.98 -9.08 1.51
C GLU A 232 21.84 -8.86 2.51
N LEU A 233 22.13 -8.99 3.80
CA LEU A 233 21.16 -8.79 4.87
C LEU A 233 21.07 -7.31 5.24
N GLY A 234 19.84 -6.79 5.31
CA GLY A 234 19.54 -5.44 5.76
C GLY A 234 18.46 -5.40 6.84
N LEU A 235 18.52 -4.36 7.66
CA LEU A 235 17.52 -4.04 8.68
C LEU A 235 16.73 -2.80 8.24
N PHE A 236 15.42 -2.84 8.45
CA PHE A 236 14.53 -1.70 8.30
C PHE A 236 14.08 -1.25 9.69
N SER A 237 14.60 -0.09 10.11
CA SER A 237 14.30 0.47 11.44
C SER A 237 12.92 1.12 11.44
N SER A 238 12.02 0.60 12.26
CA SER A 238 10.78 1.28 12.67
C SER A 238 11.03 2.45 13.62
N TYR A 239 12.26 2.61 14.15
CA TYR A 239 12.63 3.62 15.16
C TYR A 239 13.25 4.91 14.59
N HIS A 240 13.67 4.93 13.32
CA HIS A 240 14.44 6.06 12.75
C HIS A 240 13.87 6.61 11.42
N VAL A 241 12.56 6.61 11.25
CA VAL A 241 11.94 7.38 10.17
C VAL A 241 11.70 8.81 10.64
N THR A 242 12.77 9.61 10.72
CA THR A 242 12.64 11.07 10.65
C THR A 242 12.50 11.47 9.19
N TYR A 243 11.36 12.07 8.91
CA TYR A 243 10.86 12.57 7.64
C TYR A 243 11.88 13.47 6.92
N GLN A 244 12.18 13.22 5.64
CA GLN A 244 12.10 14.27 4.61
C GLN A 244 12.28 13.87 3.14
N ASP A 245 12.55 12.61 2.78
CA ASP A 245 12.52 12.22 1.36
C ASP A 245 11.78 10.89 1.16
N ASP A 246 10.89 10.85 0.16
CA ASP A 246 9.99 9.75 -0.23
C ASP A 246 10.70 8.47 -0.71
N LYS A 247 11.90 8.16 -0.20
CA LYS A 247 12.61 6.91 -0.38
C LYS A 247 13.05 6.37 0.97
N THR A 248 12.32 5.39 1.47
CA THR A 248 12.75 4.48 2.53
C THR A 248 14.08 3.83 2.13
N THR A 249 15.16 4.21 2.81
CA THR A 249 16.49 3.61 2.65
C THR A 249 16.60 2.36 3.51
N TRP A 250 16.76 1.22 2.85
CA TRP A 250 17.13 -0.03 3.51
C TRP A 250 18.59 0.05 3.97
N PHE A 251 18.86 -0.30 5.23
CA PHE A 251 20.22 -0.31 5.75
C PHE A 251 20.90 -1.64 5.46
N PHE A 252 21.46 -1.75 4.26
CA PHE A 252 22.36 -2.85 3.88
C PHE A 252 23.78 -2.50 4.32
N GLY A 253 24.30 -3.21 5.33
CA GLY A 253 25.61 -2.89 5.93
C GLY A 253 25.99 -3.81 7.10
N THR A 254 25.31 -4.94 7.23
CA THR A 254 25.54 -5.92 8.29
C THR A 254 26.87 -6.67 8.13
N GLY A 255 27.45 -6.65 6.92
CA GLY A 255 28.59 -7.50 6.54
C GLY A 255 28.20 -8.96 6.30
N ILE A 256 26.90 -9.28 6.34
CA ILE A 256 26.36 -10.63 6.13
C ILE A 256 25.87 -10.76 4.69
N HIS A 257 26.40 -11.77 4.00
CA HIS A 257 26.19 -12.03 2.57
C HIS A 257 25.81 -13.50 2.34
N ASN A 258 25.50 -13.85 1.09
CA ASN A 258 25.16 -15.20 0.66
C ASN A 258 23.92 -15.77 1.36
N ILE A 259 22.94 -14.93 1.69
CA ILE A 259 21.70 -15.35 2.34
C ILE A 259 20.62 -15.61 1.28
N LYS A 260 19.88 -16.72 1.44
CA LYS A 260 18.75 -17.08 0.55
C LYS A 260 17.39 -17.09 1.25
N ASP A 261 17.36 -17.20 2.58
CA ASP A 261 16.14 -17.19 3.37
C ASP A 261 16.37 -16.60 4.76
N ILE A 262 15.33 -16.02 5.35
CA ILE A 262 15.38 -15.34 6.65
C ILE A 262 14.10 -15.58 7.45
N SER A 263 14.25 -15.59 8.77
CA SER A 263 13.15 -15.51 9.73
C SER A 263 13.57 -14.60 10.88
N CYS A 264 12.86 -13.48 11.01
CA CYS A 264 13.10 -12.50 12.05
C CYS A 264 12.47 -12.95 13.36
N ILE A 265 13.26 -12.89 14.44
CA ILE A 265 12.76 -13.07 15.80
C ILE A 265 12.51 -11.68 16.42
N SER A 266 13.50 -10.79 16.30
CA SER A 266 13.48 -9.42 16.82
C SER A 266 14.47 -8.51 16.10
N ALA A 267 14.55 -7.24 16.52
CA ALA A 267 15.55 -6.30 16.07
C ALA A 267 16.98 -6.75 16.44
N MET A 268 17.11 -7.63 17.43
CA MET A 268 18.39 -8.11 17.95
C MET A 268 18.82 -9.43 17.29
N CYS A 269 17.87 -10.23 16.82
CA CYS A 269 18.15 -11.61 16.40
C CYS A 269 17.35 -12.00 15.16
N VAL A 270 18.05 -12.59 14.20
CA VAL A 270 17.49 -13.12 12.96
C VAL A 270 18.11 -14.48 12.64
N VAL A 271 17.26 -15.43 12.23
CA VAL A 271 17.66 -16.73 11.71
C VAL A 271 17.81 -16.62 10.20
N LEU A 272 18.90 -17.15 9.67
CA LEU A 272 19.25 -17.07 8.26
C LEU A 272 19.50 -18.47 7.71
N VAL A 273 19.21 -18.65 6.42
CA VAL A 273 19.72 -19.78 5.64
C VAL A 273 20.62 -19.24 4.55
N ASN A 274 21.86 -19.71 4.52
CA ASN A 274 22.83 -19.28 3.51
C ASN A 274 22.80 -20.15 2.23
N ASN A 275 23.54 -19.71 1.21
CA ASN A 275 23.67 -20.41 -0.08
C ASN A 275 24.37 -21.78 0.04
N ALA A 276 25.03 -22.06 1.17
CA ALA A 276 25.60 -23.37 1.50
C ALA A 276 24.61 -24.28 2.25
N ASN A 277 23.32 -23.92 2.31
CA ASN A 277 22.24 -24.67 2.96
C ASN A 277 22.43 -24.87 4.47
N LYS A 278 23.13 -23.94 5.13
CA LYS A 278 23.34 -23.94 6.59
C LYS A 278 22.45 -22.91 7.27
N ILE A 279 22.05 -23.22 8.51
CA ILE A 279 21.34 -22.29 9.38
C ILE A 279 22.35 -21.45 10.14
N LEU A 280 22.12 -20.15 10.17
CA LEU A 280 22.90 -19.18 10.94
C LEU A 280 21.95 -18.42 11.87
N ILE A 281 22.42 -18.09 13.07
CA ILE A 281 21.80 -17.13 13.97
C ILE A 281 22.69 -15.90 13.99
N TYR A 282 22.15 -14.74 13.62
CA TYR A 282 22.87 -13.47 13.68
C TYR A 282 22.36 -12.64 14.85
N ASP A 283 23.28 -12.31 15.78
CA ASP A 283 23.05 -11.39 16.90
C ASP A 283 23.54 -9.99 16.49
N HIS A 284 22.58 -9.10 16.22
CA HIS A 284 22.87 -7.75 15.78
C HIS A 284 23.54 -6.90 16.87
N THR A 285 23.26 -7.18 18.15
CA THR A 285 23.82 -6.42 19.27
C THR A 285 25.31 -6.68 19.44
N LYS A 286 25.73 -7.93 19.24
CA LYS A 286 27.14 -8.35 19.30
C LYS A 286 27.85 -8.25 17.96
N LYS A 287 27.09 -8.14 16.86
CA LYS A 287 27.58 -8.27 15.47
C LYS A 287 28.25 -9.62 15.23
N GLU A 288 27.71 -10.68 15.84
CA GLU A 288 28.23 -12.04 15.77
C GLU A 288 27.26 -12.95 15.02
N GLN A 289 27.80 -13.97 14.37
CA GLN A 289 27.02 -15.03 13.73
C GLN A 289 27.43 -16.39 14.28
N HIS A 290 26.45 -17.24 14.54
CA HIS A 290 26.64 -18.61 14.99
C HIS A 290 26.00 -19.57 13.98
N THR A 291 26.76 -20.57 13.54
CA THR A 291 26.24 -21.63 12.66
C THR A 291 25.62 -22.73 13.52
N ILE A 292 24.42 -23.19 13.13
CA ILE A 292 23.84 -24.41 13.71
C ILE A 292 24.29 -25.60 12.87
N ASP A 293 25.06 -26.49 13.49
CA ASP A 293 25.56 -27.69 12.84
C ASP A 293 24.46 -28.75 12.74
N VAL A 294 23.91 -28.88 11.53
CA VAL A 294 22.96 -29.95 11.15
C VAL A 294 23.57 -30.87 10.10
N ASN A 295 23.17 -32.15 10.15
CA ASN A 295 23.63 -33.20 9.23
C ASN A 295 22.78 -33.34 7.95
N PHE A 296 21.95 -32.35 7.64
CA PHE A 296 21.12 -32.27 6.44
C PHE A 296 21.18 -30.86 5.83
N ASN A 297 20.80 -30.74 4.56
CA ASN A 297 20.70 -29.44 3.88
C ASN A 297 19.38 -28.75 4.23
N VAL A 298 19.45 -27.44 4.47
CA VAL A 298 18.28 -26.62 4.79
C VAL A 298 17.97 -25.65 3.64
N VAL A 299 16.69 -25.54 3.31
CA VAL A 299 16.19 -24.64 2.26
C VAL A 299 15.59 -23.38 2.87
N LYS A 300 14.82 -23.54 3.95
CA LYS A 300 14.18 -22.45 4.70
C LYS A 300 14.17 -22.75 6.18
N ALA A 301 14.10 -21.72 7.00
CA ALA A 301 13.98 -21.86 8.44
C ALA A 301 13.09 -20.77 9.04
N ALA A 302 12.32 -21.12 10.06
CA ALA A 302 11.51 -20.20 10.86
C ALA A 302 11.72 -20.47 12.35
N ALA A 303 11.64 -19.44 13.19
CA ALA A 303 11.94 -19.59 14.61
C ALA A 303 10.85 -19.05 15.53
N THR A 304 10.66 -19.74 16.66
CA THR A 304 9.78 -19.37 17.76
C THR A 304 10.56 -19.47 19.07
N GLY A 305 10.99 -18.33 19.61
CA GLY A 305 11.79 -18.31 20.84
C GLY A 305 13.04 -19.20 20.73
N GLU A 306 13.03 -20.35 21.42
CA GLU A 306 14.14 -21.31 21.51
C GLU A 306 14.11 -22.42 20.42
N VAL A 307 13.05 -22.48 19.61
CA VAL A 307 12.87 -23.52 18.60
C VAL A 307 13.11 -22.96 17.21
N VAL A 308 13.96 -23.64 16.44
CA VAL A 308 14.14 -23.41 15.00
C VAL A 308 13.50 -24.56 14.23
N TRP A 309 12.57 -24.22 13.35
CA TRP A 309 11.99 -25.13 12.38
C TRP A 309 12.70 -24.98 11.04
N ALA A 310 12.99 -26.10 10.38
CA ALA A 310 13.71 -26.10 9.12
C ALA A 310 13.03 -26.99 8.09
N ILE A 311 13.03 -26.53 6.83
CA ILE A 311 12.65 -27.33 5.67
C ILE A 311 13.92 -27.91 5.07
N THR A 312 14.00 -29.23 4.96
CA THR A 312 15.10 -29.94 4.30
C THR A 312 15.02 -29.84 2.78
N ASP A 313 16.10 -30.17 2.07
CA ASP A 313 16.14 -30.21 0.60
C ASP A 313 15.14 -31.20 -0.04
N ASN A 314 14.73 -32.24 0.70
CA ASN A 314 13.66 -33.16 0.31
C ASN A 314 12.26 -32.77 0.82
N GLY A 315 12.09 -31.53 1.30
CA GLY A 315 10.80 -30.96 1.69
C GLY A 315 10.20 -31.52 2.98
N LYS A 316 11.02 -32.09 3.87
CA LYS A 316 10.60 -32.55 5.20
C LYS A 316 10.78 -31.45 6.23
N LEU A 317 9.93 -31.47 7.26
CA LEU A 317 10.03 -30.58 8.39
C LEU A 317 10.93 -31.18 9.48
N ALA A 318 11.93 -30.42 9.89
CA ALA A 318 12.78 -30.72 11.03
C ALA A 318 12.55 -29.68 12.14
N LYS A 319 12.45 -30.15 13.38
CA LYS A 319 12.46 -29.33 14.58
C LYS A 319 13.86 -29.40 15.19
N ILE A 320 14.40 -28.23 15.51
CA ILE A 320 15.71 -28.05 16.09
C ILE A 320 15.52 -27.26 17.39
N VAL A 321 15.77 -27.90 18.52
CA VAL A 321 15.73 -27.22 19.84
C VAL A 321 17.15 -26.84 20.21
N VAL A 322 17.37 -25.54 20.45
CA VAL A 322 18.67 -25.03 20.93
C VAL A 322 18.59 -24.91 22.45
N GLY A 323 19.13 -25.88 23.18
CA GLY A 323 19.09 -25.88 24.65
C GLY A 323 20.08 -24.88 25.28
N GLU A 324 19.88 -24.55 26.57
CA GLU A 324 20.73 -23.64 27.36
C GLU A 324 22.22 -24.02 27.39
N SER A 325 22.55 -25.28 27.13
CA SER A 325 23.91 -25.83 27.10
C SER A 325 24.50 -26.01 25.70
N GLY A 326 23.82 -25.52 24.65
CA GLY A 326 24.21 -25.76 23.25
C GLY A 326 23.95 -27.21 22.78
N SER A 327 23.15 -27.98 23.52
CA SER A 327 22.69 -29.30 23.08
C SER A 327 21.62 -29.16 21.99
N LEU A 328 21.75 -29.97 20.94
CA LEU A 328 20.88 -29.98 19.77
C LEU A 328 19.95 -31.21 19.85
N ASP A 329 18.65 -30.99 20.08
CA ASP A 329 17.66 -32.07 19.90
C ASP A 329 17.05 -31.95 18.50
N LEU A 330 17.21 -33.02 17.71
CA LEU A 330 16.75 -33.12 16.34
C LEU A 330 15.59 -34.11 16.29
N SER A 331 14.38 -33.60 16.08
CA SER A 331 13.22 -34.43 15.77
C SER A 331 12.69 -34.09 14.38
N ILE A 332 12.61 -35.12 13.53
CA ILE A 332 11.93 -35.01 12.23
C ILE A 332 10.45 -35.27 12.49
N ASP A 333 9.63 -34.27 12.23
CA ASP A 333 8.19 -34.39 12.37
C ASP A 333 7.65 -35.28 11.24
N ARG A 334 7.33 -36.53 11.58
CA ARG A 334 6.86 -37.54 10.61
C ARG A 334 5.41 -37.34 10.17
N PHE A 335 4.69 -36.34 10.70
CA PHE A 335 3.26 -36.14 10.40
C PHE A 335 2.99 -35.42 9.09
N PHE A 336 3.99 -34.86 8.41
CA PHE A 336 3.81 -34.22 7.11
C PHE A 336 4.10 -35.21 5.98
N LEU A 337 3.02 -35.74 5.38
CA LEU A 337 3.10 -36.63 4.21
C LEU A 337 3.35 -35.88 2.90
N ALA A 338 3.14 -34.56 2.89
CA ALA A 338 3.33 -33.69 1.72
C ALA A 338 4.65 -32.92 1.81
N GLU A 339 5.26 -32.71 0.64
CA GLU A 339 6.49 -31.93 0.47
C GLU A 339 6.23 -30.45 0.80
N ILE A 340 6.97 -29.90 1.76
CA ILE A 340 6.82 -28.53 2.26
C ILE A 340 7.73 -27.58 1.48
N VAL A 341 7.19 -26.42 1.09
CA VAL A 341 7.87 -25.41 0.26
C VAL A 341 7.97 -24.03 0.92
N ASP A 342 7.18 -23.76 1.96
CA ASP A 342 7.26 -22.53 2.74
C ASP A 342 6.94 -22.76 4.21
N ILE A 343 7.47 -21.90 5.06
CA ILE A 343 7.32 -21.97 6.50
C ILE A 343 7.41 -20.58 7.10
N ASP A 344 6.59 -20.32 8.11
CA ASP A 344 6.75 -19.18 9.00
C ASP A 344 6.32 -19.57 10.41
N ALA A 345 6.83 -18.84 11.40
CA ALA A 345 6.61 -19.18 12.79
C ALA A 345 6.59 -17.91 13.66
N SER A 346 5.69 -17.88 14.64
CA SER A 346 5.56 -16.74 15.56
C SER A 346 5.15 -17.21 16.95
N VAL A 347 5.46 -16.39 17.95
CA VAL A 347 5.14 -16.65 19.35
C VAL A 347 4.05 -15.69 19.77
N THR A 348 2.93 -16.23 20.25
CA THR A 348 1.82 -15.40 20.72
C THR A 348 2.11 -14.70 22.04
N PRO A 349 1.42 -13.59 22.39
CA PRO A 349 1.57 -12.92 23.68
C PRO A 349 1.41 -13.83 24.90
N GLU A 350 0.65 -14.93 24.76
CA GLU A 350 0.41 -15.90 25.82
C GLU A 350 1.49 -17.00 25.88
N GLY A 351 2.52 -16.91 25.04
CA GLY A 351 3.64 -17.85 24.98
C GLY A 351 3.36 -19.09 24.13
N MET A 352 2.29 -19.11 23.32
CA MET A 352 2.01 -20.22 22.42
C MET A 352 2.81 -20.09 21.13
N ASP A 353 3.56 -21.13 20.77
CA ASP A 353 4.25 -21.22 19.48
C ASP A 353 3.22 -21.55 18.39
N THR A 354 3.18 -20.74 17.35
CA THR A 354 2.39 -21.02 16.15
C THR A 354 3.32 -21.21 14.96
N LEU A 355 3.13 -22.33 14.28
CA LEU A 355 3.83 -22.67 13.05
C LEU A 355 2.83 -22.72 11.90
N VAL A 356 3.16 -22.09 10.79
CA VAL A 356 2.46 -22.28 9.53
C VAL A 356 3.41 -22.85 8.48
N VAL A 357 2.94 -23.85 7.73
CA VAL A 357 3.68 -24.43 6.61
C VAL A 357 2.82 -24.45 5.36
N LEU A 358 3.47 -24.38 4.20
CA LEU A 358 2.87 -24.47 2.88
C LEU A 358 3.41 -25.72 2.18
N ASN A 359 2.54 -26.57 1.65
CA ASN A 359 2.98 -27.68 0.81
C ASN A 359 3.17 -27.26 -0.66
N LYS A 360 3.76 -28.14 -1.47
CA LYS A 360 3.96 -27.92 -2.92
C LYS A 360 2.66 -27.72 -3.70
N ASP A 361 1.55 -28.21 -3.18
CA ASP A 361 0.22 -28.03 -3.77
C ASP A 361 -0.38 -26.67 -3.39
N GLY A 362 0.32 -25.82 -2.64
CA GLY A 362 -0.15 -24.49 -2.24
C GLY A 362 -1.18 -24.51 -1.10
N ASP A 363 -1.34 -25.63 -0.39
CA ASP A 363 -2.18 -25.76 0.80
C ASP A 363 -1.41 -25.33 2.05
N ALA A 364 -2.04 -24.50 2.89
CA ALA A 364 -1.47 -24.05 4.16
C ALA A 364 -1.91 -24.95 5.34
N PHE A 365 -1.01 -25.19 6.28
CA PHE A 365 -1.25 -25.99 7.48
C PHE A 365 -0.77 -25.21 8.71
N ARG A 366 -1.57 -25.16 9.77
CA ARG A 366 -1.21 -24.52 11.03
C ARG A 366 -0.98 -25.58 12.11
N LYS A 367 0.09 -25.45 12.88
CA LYS A 367 0.25 -26.15 14.16
C LYS A 367 0.40 -25.14 15.28
N VAL A 368 -0.26 -25.40 16.41
CA VAL A 368 -0.20 -24.53 17.60
C VAL A 368 0.23 -25.39 18.78
N ARG A 369 1.19 -24.89 19.56
CA ARG A 369 1.59 -25.45 20.84
C ARG A 369 0.79 -24.77 21.95
N THR A 370 -0.09 -25.52 22.61
CA THR A 370 -0.88 -25.04 23.76
C THR A 370 -0.13 -25.19 25.06
N LYS A 371 -0.32 -24.25 26.00
CA LYS A 371 0.38 -24.17 27.29
C LYS A 371 0.20 -25.39 28.21
N ASP A 372 -0.89 -26.14 28.05
CA ASP A 372 -1.26 -27.24 28.95
C ASP A 372 -0.61 -28.59 28.60
N ASP A 373 0.16 -28.67 27.51
CA ASP A 373 0.81 -29.91 27.08
C ASP A 373 2.05 -29.61 26.23
N ASP A 374 3.16 -29.26 26.91
CA ASP A 374 4.43 -28.81 26.31
C ASP A 374 5.05 -29.79 25.28
N GLN A 375 4.52 -31.02 25.18
CA GLN A 375 4.96 -32.02 24.20
C GLN A 375 3.99 -32.27 23.04
N ASN A 376 2.74 -31.78 23.11
CA ASN A 376 1.72 -32.10 22.11
C ASN A 376 1.29 -30.87 21.28
N TRP A 377 1.81 -30.81 20.06
CA TRP A 377 1.36 -29.86 19.04
C TRP A 377 -0.02 -30.26 18.55
N ARG A 378 -1.00 -29.35 18.65
CA ARG A 378 -2.31 -29.55 17.99
C ARG A 378 -2.19 -29.14 16.53
N SER A 379 -2.55 -30.04 15.62
CA SER A 379 -2.64 -29.76 14.20
C SER A 379 -4.05 -29.26 13.85
N ASP A 380 -4.15 -27.99 13.49
CA ASP A 380 -5.34 -27.45 12.86
C ASP A 380 -5.10 -27.37 11.36
N PHE A 381 -5.74 -28.27 10.63
CA PHE A 381 -5.71 -28.17 9.18
C PHE A 381 -6.62 -27.02 8.71
N ILE A 382 -5.99 -25.90 8.33
CA ILE A 382 -6.69 -24.73 7.77
C ILE A 382 -6.48 -24.72 6.26
N LYS A 383 -7.20 -25.61 5.58
CA LYS A 383 -7.19 -25.62 4.13
C LYS A 383 -7.97 -24.42 3.59
N PRO A 384 -7.43 -23.67 2.63
CA PRO A 384 -8.21 -22.71 1.85
C PRO A 384 -9.40 -23.40 1.18
N LYS A 385 -10.58 -22.77 1.18
CA LYS A 385 -11.73 -23.29 0.42
C LYS A 385 -11.47 -23.13 -1.09
N GLY A 386 -11.86 -24.14 -1.87
CA GLY A 386 -11.79 -24.11 -3.34
C GLY A 386 -10.37 -24.25 -3.91
N ASP A 387 -10.14 -23.63 -5.07
CA ASP A 387 -8.88 -23.72 -5.82
C ASP A 387 -7.85 -22.64 -5.42
N ILE A 388 -7.93 -22.12 -4.20
CA ILE A 388 -6.92 -21.19 -3.69
C ILE A 388 -5.61 -21.95 -3.50
N ARG A 389 -4.54 -21.42 -4.10
CA ARG A 389 -3.19 -21.97 -4.07
C ARG A 389 -2.23 -20.88 -3.63
N PHE A 390 -1.69 -21.00 -2.43
CA PHE A 390 -0.72 -20.05 -1.91
C PHE A 390 0.68 -20.32 -2.43
N LYS A 391 1.48 -19.26 -2.52
CA LYS A 391 2.92 -19.31 -2.82
C LYS A 391 3.77 -18.73 -1.70
N ALA A 392 3.16 -17.96 -0.79
CA ALA A 392 3.79 -17.50 0.43
C ALA A 392 2.76 -17.45 1.55
N VAL A 393 3.19 -17.80 2.76
CA VAL A 393 2.38 -17.74 3.98
C VAL A 393 3.15 -17.04 5.09
N SER A 394 2.42 -16.42 6.01
CA SER A 394 3.02 -15.84 7.21
C SER A 394 2.05 -15.92 8.39
N VAL A 395 2.60 -15.99 9.60
CA VAL A 395 1.85 -16.05 10.86
C VAL A 395 2.28 -14.92 11.79
N GLY A 396 1.31 -14.26 12.40
CA GLY A 396 1.54 -13.21 13.37
C GLY A 396 1.46 -13.72 14.81
N ALA A 397 1.99 -12.94 15.75
CA ALA A 397 1.91 -13.21 17.18
C ALA A 397 0.46 -13.17 17.69
N ASP A 398 -0.47 -12.51 16.99
CA ASP A 398 -1.88 -12.59 17.34
C ASP A 398 -2.55 -13.90 16.89
N GLY A 399 -1.82 -14.81 16.24
CA GLY A 399 -2.30 -16.09 15.73
C GLY A 399 -3.05 -15.99 14.41
N CYS A 400 -3.17 -14.78 13.84
CA CYS A 400 -3.68 -14.59 12.49
C CYS A 400 -2.72 -15.21 11.48
N LEU A 401 -3.24 -15.56 10.30
CA LEU A 401 -2.45 -16.02 9.17
C LEU A 401 -2.69 -15.12 7.96
N MET A 402 -1.64 -14.95 7.17
CA MET A 402 -1.67 -14.26 5.89
C MET A 402 -1.18 -15.18 4.77
N GLY A 403 -1.82 -15.09 3.61
CA GLY A 403 -1.48 -15.91 2.46
C GLY A 403 -1.48 -15.09 1.17
N ALA A 404 -0.38 -15.14 0.42
CA ALA A 404 -0.29 -14.60 -0.93
C ALA A 404 -0.51 -15.73 -1.93
N SER A 405 -1.48 -15.57 -2.83
CA SER A 405 -1.89 -16.59 -3.80
C SER A 405 -1.20 -16.46 -5.15
N ASN A 406 -1.17 -17.56 -5.90
CA ASN A 406 -0.72 -17.60 -7.29
C ASN A 406 -1.57 -16.72 -8.22
N SER A 407 -2.83 -16.44 -7.86
CA SER A 407 -3.75 -15.60 -8.64
C SER A 407 -3.58 -14.09 -8.36
N GLY A 408 -2.56 -13.67 -7.62
CA GLY A 408 -2.34 -12.25 -7.31
C GLY A 408 -3.32 -11.66 -6.30
N LYS A 409 -3.79 -12.49 -5.36
CA LYS A 409 -4.69 -12.10 -4.27
C LYS A 409 -4.05 -12.38 -2.91
N VAL A 410 -4.42 -11.58 -1.92
CA VAL A 410 -3.99 -11.70 -0.53
C VAL A 410 -5.17 -12.10 0.33
N TYR A 411 -4.97 -13.09 1.19
CA TYR A 411 -5.98 -13.63 2.07
C TYR A 411 -5.53 -13.56 3.53
N ARG A 412 -6.50 -13.45 4.43
CA ARG A 412 -6.32 -13.48 5.88
C ARG A 412 -7.19 -14.56 6.50
N CYS A 413 -6.64 -15.31 7.44
CA CYS A 413 -7.38 -16.18 8.36
C CYS A 413 -7.20 -15.64 9.78
N ILE A 414 -8.29 -15.30 10.46
CA ILE A 414 -8.22 -14.75 11.81
C ILE A 414 -7.89 -15.86 12.81
N ALA A 415 -7.18 -15.52 13.88
CA ALA A 415 -6.87 -16.46 14.95
C ALA A 415 -8.13 -17.17 15.47
N GLY A 416 -8.05 -18.49 15.64
CA GLY A 416 -9.19 -19.33 16.04
C GLY A 416 -10.21 -19.62 14.94
N GLU A 417 -10.21 -18.87 13.83
CA GLU A 417 -11.03 -19.18 12.66
C GLU A 417 -10.37 -20.25 11.79
N LYS A 418 -11.19 -20.85 10.91
CA LYS A 418 -10.78 -21.87 9.94
C LYS A 418 -11.01 -21.43 8.49
N GLU A 419 -11.43 -20.19 8.28
CA GLU A 419 -11.79 -19.66 6.97
C GLU A 419 -10.86 -18.53 6.53
N TRP A 420 -10.47 -18.58 5.26
CA TRP A 420 -9.68 -17.53 4.63
C TRP A 420 -10.61 -16.51 3.96
N SER A 421 -10.36 -15.23 4.19
CA SER A 421 -11.05 -14.11 3.54
C SER A 421 -10.10 -13.34 2.64
N GLU A 422 -10.55 -12.97 1.43
CA GLU A 422 -9.77 -12.08 0.55
C GLU A 422 -9.76 -10.67 1.13
N VAL A 423 -8.56 -10.08 1.26
CA VAL A 423 -8.37 -8.75 1.86
C VAL A 423 -7.70 -7.74 0.93
N ALA A 424 -7.06 -8.21 -0.15
CA ALA A 424 -6.49 -7.35 -1.20
C ALA A 424 -6.23 -8.12 -2.50
N THR A 425 -6.19 -7.40 -3.64
CA THR A 425 -5.71 -7.91 -4.92
C THR A 425 -4.31 -7.33 -5.19
N LYS A 426 -3.27 -8.11 -4.88
CA LYS A 426 -1.86 -7.73 -5.05
C LYS A 426 -0.97 -8.96 -5.22
N ASN A 427 -0.02 -8.89 -6.15
CA ASN A 427 0.78 -10.05 -6.56
C ASN A 427 2.08 -10.23 -5.77
N PHE A 428 1.98 -10.31 -4.44
CA PHE A 428 3.16 -10.43 -3.61
C PHE A 428 3.90 -11.76 -3.80
N SER A 429 5.21 -11.73 -4.02
CA SER A 429 6.11 -12.90 -4.05
C SER A 429 6.49 -13.39 -2.65
N ALA A 430 6.44 -12.52 -1.64
CA ALA A 430 6.64 -12.84 -0.24
C ALA A 430 5.67 -12.01 0.61
N ILE A 431 5.24 -12.55 1.75
CA ILE A 431 4.38 -11.86 2.72
C ILE A 431 4.94 -12.12 4.13
N ALA A 432 4.89 -11.12 5.00
CA ALA A 432 5.37 -11.19 6.37
C ALA A 432 4.41 -10.42 7.28
N MET A 433 4.12 -10.95 8.47
CA MET A 433 3.20 -10.36 9.45
C MET A 433 3.79 -10.44 10.86
N SER A 434 3.67 -9.36 11.64
CA SER A 434 3.95 -9.41 13.08
C SER A 434 2.67 -9.56 13.90
N LYS A 435 1.83 -8.52 14.01
CA LYS A 435 0.58 -8.52 14.80
C LYS A 435 -0.50 -7.71 14.09
N LYS A 436 -1.73 -8.21 14.10
CA LYS A 436 -3.05 -7.63 13.77
C LYS A 436 -3.18 -6.84 12.46
N ASP A 437 -2.27 -5.91 12.18
CA ASP A 437 -2.27 -5.05 10.99
C ASP A 437 -0.87 -4.61 10.52
N ASN A 438 0.24 -5.12 11.08
CA ASN A 438 1.58 -4.86 10.54
C ASN A 438 1.97 -5.95 9.55
N LEU A 439 1.67 -5.68 8.28
CA LEU A 439 1.91 -6.59 7.18
C LEU A 439 2.90 -5.97 6.23
N TRP A 440 3.76 -6.82 5.70
CA TRP A 440 4.72 -6.49 4.67
C TRP A 440 4.61 -7.48 3.52
N GLY A 441 4.82 -7.00 2.31
CA GLY A 441 4.78 -7.81 1.10
C GLY A 441 5.80 -7.33 0.08
N LEU A 442 6.38 -8.27 -0.67
CA LEU A 442 7.29 -7.95 -1.78
C LEU A 442 6.58 -8.15 -3.10
N ASP A 443 6.58 -7.15 -3.98
CA ASP A 443 6.07 -7.25 -5.35
C ASP A 443 7.16 -6.74 -6.30
N ASN A 444 7.67 -7.63 -7.17
CA ASN A 444 8.78 -7.36 -8.09
C ASN A 444 9.98 -6.64 -7.43
N GLY A 445 10.38 -7.12 -6.25
CA GLY A 445 11.53 -6.59 -5.52
C GLY A 445 11.29 -5.27 -4.77
N ARG A 446 10.08 -4.72 -4.82
CA ARG A 446 9.65 -3.57 -4.04
C ARG A 446 8.88 -4.01 -2.80
N ALA A 447 9.15 -3.38 -1.67
CA ALA A 447 8.44 -3.62 -0.43
C ALA A 447 7.18 -2.76 -0.33
N TYR A 448 6.15 -3.35 0.25
CA TYR A 448 4.92 -2.67 0.61
C TYR A 448 4.55 -2.99 2.04
N SER A 449 3.95 -2.04 2.76
CA SER A 449 3.45 -2.29 4.12
C SER A 449 2.05 -1.75 4.35
N THR A 450 1.40 -2.17 5.44
CA THR A 450 0.02 -1.75 5.78
C THR A 450 -0.03 -0.72 6.89
N ILE A 451 1.00 -0.62 7.73
CA ILE A 451 1.14 0.48 8.67
C ILE A 451 1.54 1.72 7.90
N TYR A 452 0.76 2.79 8.07
CA TYR A 452 1.18 4.13 7.68
C TYR A 452 2.14 4.70 8.74
N VAL A 453 3.46 4.70 8.48
CA VAL A 453 4.43 5.40 9.34
C VAL A 453 4.22 6.90 9.14
N MET A 454 3.70 7.56 10.17
CA MET A 454 3.57 9.01 10.17
C MET A 454 4.95 9.67 10.23
N PRO A 455 5.18 10.83 9.57
CA PRO A 455 6.14 11.78 10.12
C PRO A 455 5.80 12.03 11.58
N THR A 456 6.72 11.74 12.49
CA THR A 456 6.65 12.35 13.82
C THR A 456 6.94 13.84 13.66
N ASN A 457 5.91 14.65 13.49
CA ASN A 457 6.00 16.06 13.85
C ASN A 457 5.66 16.14 15.34
N ASN A 458 6.66 16.40 16.17
CA ASN A 458 6.54 16.72 17.60
C ASN A 458 5.49 15.91 18.38
N VAL A 459 5.94 14.82 19.00
CA VAL A 459 5.40 14.45 20.30
C VAL A 459 6.40 15.02 21.30
N ASP A 460 5.94 15.93 22.16
CA ASP A 460 6.71 16.48 23.26
C ASP A 460 7.51 15.37 23.94
N ALA A 461 8.80 15.59 24.11
CA ALA A 461 9.62 14.79 25.00
C ALA A 461 8.94 14.81 26.38
N PRO A 462 8.54 13.66 26.95
CA PRO A 462 8.36 13.61 28.39
C PRO A 462 9.75 13.78 28.98
N GLY A 463 9.94 14.84 29.77
CA GLY A 463 11.13 14.94 30.59
C GLY A 463 11.30 13.67 31.42
N HIS A 464 12.47 13.05 31.31
CA HIS A 464 13.40 12.76 32.41
C HIS A 464 14.63 12.03 31.89
#